data_AF-A0A0R3GLW4-F1
#
_entry.id   AF-A0A0R3GLW4-F1
#
_cell.length_a   1.000
_cell.length_b   1.000
_cell.length_c   1.000
_cell.angle_alpha   90.00
_cell.angle_beta   90.00
_cell.angle_gamma   90.00
#
_symmetry.space_group_name_H-M   'P 1'
#
loop_
_entity.id
_entity.type
_entity.pdbx_description
1 polymer ?
#
loop_
_entity_poly.entity_id
_entity_poly.type
_entity_poly.pdbx_seq_one_letter_code
_entity_poly.pdbx_strand_id
1 'polypeptide(L)'
;MGAWGAGPFDNDDAADFLGDLRQGDDIELQLARCLRLANADYLEAPEGSAVVAAAAVIALRCSGEVDAGAERWSEAVADIAIKQTQAYALAVLARGAIARVQAPGSELADLWTEADPAEWVAEVAAIERSLRGVEGDGYQDWAPYPDLTNAATVGLRDPKVALDALRAVVDISEVSAFVLDREPAEQSEGLWQEVALTDGRRLVMWHGEDKSGLIGSSEFTSSIRVIPLGAITDRQLKTTYQQLGTERSLLAVELWLSTVTPEKSRAVSISETEWEVQDFYFAKSIVDGGLAQMERLLQFGRAVAQRV
;
A
#
# COMPACT_ATOMS: atom_id res chain seq x y z
N MET A 1 -4.80 30.79 3.67
CA MET A 1 -3.70 29.96 4.21
C MET A 1 -2.69 30.84 4.91
N GLY A 2 -2.27 30.49 6.12
CA GLY A 2 -1.10 31.10 6.76
C GLY A 2 0.16 30.44 6.22
N ALA A 3 0.82 31.08 5.25
CA ALA A 3 2.13 30.67 4.77
C ALA A 3 3.19 31.63 5.29
N TRP A 4 4.31 31.12 5.77
CA TRP A 4 5.47 31.91 6.21
C TRP A 4 6.72 31.69 5.34
N GLY A 5 6.61 30.83 4.33
CA GLY A 5 7.64 30.53 3.35
C GLY A 5 7.04 29.80 2.14
N ALA A 6 7.86 29.60 1.11
CA ALA A 6 7.47 28.89 -0.11
C ALA A 6 7.75 27.37 -0.05
N GLY A 7 8.37 26.90 1.04
CA GLY A 7 8.70 25.50 1.24
C GLY A 7 7.48 24.59 1.35
N PRO A 8 7.64 23.28 1.08
CA PRO A 8 6.56 22.30 1.15
C PRO A 8 5.93 22.15 2.54
N PHE A 9 6.62 22.60 3.59
CA PHE A 9 6.18 22.50 4.98
C PHE A 9 6.01 23.87 5.66
N ASP A 10 6.11 24.97 4.90
CA ASP A 10 6.05 26.35 5.42
C ASP A 10 4.64 26.97 5.38
N ASN A 11 3.63 26.17 5.67
CA ASN A 11 2.25 26.62 5.76
C ASN A 11 1.44 25.75 6.73
N ASP A 12 0.37 26.34 7.27
CA ASP A 12 -0.51 25.67 8.26
C ASP A 12 -1.05 24.33 7.74
N ASP A 13 -1.54 24.29 6.50
CA ASP A 13 -2.22 23.11 5.93
C ASP A 13 -1.27 21.92 5.72
N ALA A 14 -0.01 22.19 5.36
CA ALA A 14 1.06 21.19 5.31
C ALA A 14 1.45 20.68 6.70
N ALA A 15 1.50 21.56 7.70
CA ALA A 15 1.81 21.20 9.08
C ALA A 15 0.71 20.31 9.69
N ASP A 16 -0.56 20.65 9.45
CA ASP A 16 -1.71 19.85 9.86
C ASP A 16 -1.68 18.47 9.20
N PHE A 17 -1.45 18.42 7.88
CA PHE A 17 -1.30 17.15 7.16
C PHE A 17 -0.19 16.26 7.73
N LEU A 18 1.00 16.81 8.02
CA LEU A 18 2.08 16.05 8.64
C LEU A 18 1.73 15.57 10.05
N GLY A 19 0.96 16.35 10.80
CA GLY A 19 0.45 15.98 12.11
C GLY A 19 -0.48 14.77 12.04
N ASP A 20 -1.41 14.78 11.09
CA ASP A 20 -2.34 13.68 10.84
C ASP A 20 -1.62 12.42 10.33
N LEU A 21 -0.66 12.60 9.42
CA LEU A 21 0.13 11.51 8.85
C LEU A 21 0.88 10.71 9.92
N ARG A 22 1.42 11.41 10.93
CA ARG A 22 2.14 10.80 12.06
C ARG A 22 1.23 10.08 13.05
N GLN A 23 -0.05 10.44 13.10
CA GLN A 23 -1.04 9.80 13.96
C GLN A 23 -1.74 8.61 13.27
N GLY A 24 -1.56 8.48 11.96
CA GLY A 24 -2.16 7.42 11.16
C GLY A 24 -1.50 6.06 11.34
N ASP A 25 -2.31 5.01 11.26
CA ASP A 25 -1.83 3.60 11.28
C ASP A 25 -1.33 3.12 9.90
N ASP A 26 -1.70 3.83 8.82
CA ASP A 26 -1.38 3.48 7.43
C ASP A 26 -0.91 4.74 6.68
N ILE A 27 0.39 5.00 6.78
CA ILE A 27 1.08 6.18 6.23
C ILE A 27 0.90 6.22 4.71
N GLU A 28 1.08 5.08 4.03
CA GLU A 28 1.03 4.99 2.58
C GLU A 28 -0.37 5.28 2.04
N LEU A 29 -1.42 4.72 2.67
CA LEU A 29 -2.78 5.00 2.26
C LEU A 29 -3.19 6.44 2.55
N GLN A 30 -2.69 7.05 3.63
CA GLN A 30 -2.93 8.47 3.91
C GLN A 30 -2.24 9.39 2.92
N LEU A 31 -0.98 9.13 2.57
CA LEU A 31 -0.27 9.82 1.49
C LEU A 31 -1.05 9.71 0.18
N ALA A 32 -1.48 8.49 -0.19
CA ALA A 32 -2.25 8.26 -1.39
C ALA A 32 -3.58 9.03 -1.40
N ARG A 33 -4.31 9.06 -0.27
CA ARG A 33 -5.53 9.84 -0.11
C ARG A 33 -5.27 11.32 -0.36
N CYS A 34 -4.24 11.88 0.27
CA CYS A 34 -3.89 13.30 0.13
C CYS A 34 -3.54 13.63 -1.33
N LEU A 35 -2.64 12.88 -1.96
CA LEU A 35 -2.25 13.10 -3.36
C LEU A 35 -3.43 13.06 -4.33
N ARG A 36 -4.41 12.20 -4.08
CA ARG A 36 -5.60 12.08 -4.93
C ARG A 36 -6.53 13.29 -4.86
N LEU A 37 -6.43 14.15 -3.85
CA LEU A 37 -7.20 15.40 -3.79
C LEU A 37 -6.91 16.30 -5.00
N ALA A 38 -5.71 16.19 -5.58
CA ALA A 38 -5.35 16.91 -6.81
C ALA A 38 -6.28 16.58 -8.00
N ASN A 39 -6.97 15.43 -8.00
CA ASN A 39 -7.88 15.04 -9.07
C ASN A 39 -9.25 15.77 -9.03
N ALA A 40 -9.46 16.69 -8.08
CA ALA A 40 -10.64 17.53 -8.08
C ALA A 40 -10.72 18.42 -9.34
N ASP A 41 -11.94 18.79 -9.74
CA ASP A 41 -12.17 19.72 -10.87
C ASP A 41 -11.51 21.08 -10.60
N TYR A 42 -11.59 21.53 -9.35
CA TYR A 42 -10.90 22.70 -8.84
C TYR A 42 -10.15 22.31 -7.57
N LEU A 43 -8.86 22.64 -7.52
CA LEU A 43 -8.00 22.36 -6.38
C LEU A 43 -7.84 23.60 -5.52
N GLU A 44 -8.54 23.61 -4.39
CA GLU A 44 -8.43 24.65 -3.36
C GLU A 44 -7.02 24.68 -2.77
N ALA A 45 -6.62 25.84 -2.25
CA ALA A 45 -5.24 26.08 -1.85
C ALA A 45 -4.79 25.22 -0.65
N PRO A 46 -5.61 24.99 0.40
CA PRO A 46 -5.28 24.09 1.50
C PRO A 46 -4.90 22.69 1.04
N GLU A 47 -5.73 22.09 0.19
CA GLU A 47 -5.51 20.78 -0.40
C GLU A 47 -4.27 20.78 -1.30
N GLY A 48 -4.07 21.84 -2.09
CA GLY A 48 -2.87 22.02 -2.90
C GLY A 48 -1.59 22.00 -2.05
N SER A 49 -1.58 22.67 -0.91
CA SER A 49 -0.43 22.72 -0.01
C SER A 49 -0.17 21.37 0.64
N ALA A 50 -1.21 20.68 1.11
CA ALA A 50 -1.10 19.32 1.65
C ALA A 50 -0.59 18.32 0.60
N VAL A 51 -1.03 18.44 -0.66
CA VAL A 51 -0.53 17.62 -1.78
C VAL A 51 0.97 17.84 -2.01
N VAL A 52 1.44 19.09 -1.98
CA VAL A 52 2.87 19.41 -2.12
C VAL A 52 3.67 18.81 -0.95
N ALA A 53 3.16 18.91 0.27
CA ALA A 53 3.77 18.31 1.46
C ALA A 53 3.86 16.77 1.34
N ALA A 54 2.78 16.10 0.93
CA ALA A 54 2.74 14.66 0.72
C ALA A 54 3.75 14.20 -0.35
N ALA A 55 3.85 14.94 -1.46
CA ALA A 55 4.82 14.66 -2.50
C ALA A 55 6.26 14.87 -2.02
N ALA A 56 6.52 15.89 -1.20
CA ALA A 56 7.83 16.12 -0.59
C ALA A 56 8.23 14.99 0.37
N VAL A 57 7.30 14.49 1.19
CA VAL A 57 7.53 13.31 2.05
C VAL A 57 8.03 12.13 1.20
N ILE A 58 7.35 11.80 0.10
CA ILE A 58 7.74 10.67 -0.76
C ILE A 58 9.09 10.93 -1.43
N ALA A 59 9.31 12.14 -1.94
CA ALA A 59 10.57 12.53 -2.55
C ALA A 59 11.77 12.34 -1.60
N LEU A 60 11.62 12.75 -0.34
CA LEU A 60 12.67 12.69 0.67
C LEU A 60 12.86 11.29 1.25
N ARG A 61 11.78 10.51 1.35
CA ARG A 61 11.81 9.20 2.01
C ARG A 61 12.06 8.03 1.07
N CYS A 62 11.81 8.19 -0.22
CA CYS A 62 11.86 7.10 -1.19
C CYS A 62 12.86 7.31 -2.32
N SER A 63 13.39 8.52 -2.55
CA SER A 63 14.33 8.74 -3.66
C SER A 63 15.73 8.24 -3.31
N GLY A 64 16.40 7.60 -4.28
CA GLY A 64 17.83 7.29 -4.16
C GLY A 64 18.72 8.52 -4.34
N GLU A 65 18.23 9.56 -5.03
CA GLU A 65 18.91 10.83 -5.23
C GLU A 65 17.93 11.99 -5.00
N VAL A 66 18.16 12.75 -3.93
CA VAL A 66 17.33 13.90 -3.55
C VAL A 66 18.03 15.18 -4.01
N ASP A 67 17.28 16.09 -4.64
CA ASP A 67 17.78 17.42 -4.98
C ASP A 67 18.11 18.23 -3.74
N ALA A 68 19.19 19.02 -3.77
CA ALA A 68 19.64 19.84 -2.65
C ALA A 68 18.57 20.84 -2.14
N GLY A 69 17.69 21.33 -3.03
CA GLY A 69 16.56 22.19 -2.64
C GLY A 69 15.52 21.46 -1.80
N ALA A 70 15.29 20.18 -2.08
CA ALA A 70 14.40 19.34 -1.28
C ALA A 70 15.09 18.83 0.00
N GLU A 71 16.35 18.41 -0.10
CA GLU A 71 17.15 17.78 0.97
C GLU A 71 17.21 18.60 2.26
N ARG A 72 17.14 19.94 2.16
CA ARG A 72 17.09 20.82 3.35
C ARG A 72 15.90 20.54 4.27
N TRP A 73 14.87 19.86 3.77
CA TRP A 73 13.66 19.49 4.48
C TRP A 73 13.68 18.06 5.06
N SER A 74 14.77 17.29 4.87
CA SER A 74 14.85 15.88 5.29
C SER A 74 14.54 15.68 6.78
N GLU A 75 15.00 16.59 7.64
CA GLU A 75 14.76 16.51 9.09
C GLU A 75 13.26 16.61 9.45
N ALA A 76 12.47 17.35 8.66
CA ALA A 76 11.05 17.55 8.92
C ALA A 76 10.22 16.26 8.78
N VAL A 77 10.76 15.23 8.13
CA VAL A 77 10.08 13.97 7.80
C VAL A 77 10.90 12.73 8.19
N ALA A 78 12.00 12.89 8.93
CA ALA A 78 12.95 11.83 9.26
C ALA A 78 12.33 10.65 10.04
N ASP A 79 11.22 10.90 10.74
CA ASP A 79 10.45 9.90 11.50
C ASP A 79 9.47 9.06 10.66
N ILE A 80 9.16 9.48 9.42
CA ILE A 80 8.13 8.85 8.58
C ILE A 80 8.68 7.69 7.72
N ALA A 81 8.49 6.44 8.14
CA ALA A 81 8.86 5.29 7.31
C ALA A 81 7.81 4.99 6.23
N ILE A 82 8.24 4.71 5.00
CA ILE A 82 7.41 4.27 3.88
C ILE A 82 7.87 2.89 3.43
N LYS A 83 6.95 1.94 3.26
CA LYS A 83 7.19 0.61 2.70
C LYS A 83 7.76 0.73 1.29
N GLN A 84 8.94 0.15 1.09
CA GLN A 84 9.63 0.15 -0.21
C GLN A 84 8.78 -0.47 -1.34
N THR A 85 7.94 -1.44 -1.02
CA THR A 85 7.02 -2.08 -1.98
C THR A 85 5.94 -1.14 -2.53
N GLN A 86 5.65 -0.03 -1.84
CA GLN A 86 4.63 0.95 -2.26
C GLN A 86 5.23 2.29 -2.71
N ALA A 87 6.53 2.50 -2.48
CA ALA A 87 7.25 3.73 -2.79
C ALA A 87 7.08 4.19 -4.24
N TYR A 88 7.21 3.26 -5.20
CA TYR A 88 7.09 3.58 -6.62
C TYR A 88 5.67 4.00 -7.02
N ALA A 89 4.65 3.29 -6.54
CA ALA A 89 3.25 3.63 -6.82
C ALA A 89 2.89 5.01 -6.23
N LEU A 90 3.35 5.29 -5.01
CA LEU A 90 3.25 6.60 -4.38
C LEU A 90 3.95 7.69 -5.20
N ALA A 91 5.16 7.45 -5.68
CA ALA A 91 5.88 8.42 -6.51
C ALA A 91 5.19 8.69 -7.85
N VAL A 92 4.58 7.69 -8.48
CA VAL A 92 3.75 7.88 -9.69
C VAL A 92 2.57 8.79 -9.39
N LEU A 93 1.83 8.54 -8.30
CA LEU A 93 0.73 9.39 -7.86
C LEU A 93 1.20 10.82 -7.55
N ALA A 94 2.32 10.96 -6.84
CA ALA A 94 2.87 12.24 -6.43
C ALA A 94 3.27 13.11 -7.64
N ARG A 95 3.91 12.51 -8.66
CA ARG A 95 4.26 13.24 -9.90
C ARG A 95 3.02 13.76 -10.63
N GLY A 96 1.96 12.94 -10.71
CA GLY A 96 0.70 13.37 -11.30
C GLY A 96 0.04 14.50 -10.50
N ALA A 97 0.03 14.38 -9.18
CA ALA A 97 -0.57 15.38 -8.29
C ALA A 97 0.18 16.72 -8.33
N ILE A 98 1.53 16.71 -8.29
CA ILE A 98 2.35 17.92 -8.41
C ILE A 98 2.15 18.62 -9.75
N ALA A 99 2.06 17.86 -10.85
CA ALA A 99 1.76 18.44 -12.16
C ALA A 99 0.38 19.13 -12.17
N ARG A 100 -0.59 18.58 -11.44
CA ARG A 100 -1.95 19.12 -11.34
C ARG A 100 -2.07 20.32 -10.40
N VAL A 101 -1.26 20.39 -9.35
CA VAL A 101 -1.13 21.57 -8.47
C VAL A 101 -0.62 22.78 -9.24
N GLN A 102 0.31 22.60 -10.18
CA GLN A 102 0.85 23.70 -10.99
C GLN A 102 -0.01 24.06 -12.20
N ALA A 103 -1.05 23.27 -12.50
CA ALA A 103 -1.89 23.46 -13.66
C ALA A 103 -3.03 24.47 -13.39
N PRO A 104 -3.62 25.08 -14.44
CA PRO A 104 -4.82 25.91 -14.28
C PRO A 104 -5.95 25.18 -13.53
N GLY A 105 -6.71 25.92 -12.73
CA GLY A 105 -7.72 25.36 -11.83
C GLY A 105 -7.12 24.82 -10.52
N SER A 106 -6.02 25.42 -10.08
CA SER A 106 -5.48 25.29 -8.72
C SER A 106 -5.37 26.68 -8.09
N GLU A 107 -6.09 26.90 -7.00
CA GLU A 107 -6.04 28.15 -6.24
C GLU A 107 -4.63 28.43 -5.73
N LEU A 108 -3.90 27.39 -5.28
CA LEU A 108 -2.52 27.54 -4.80
C LEU A 108 -1.60 28.11 -5.89
N ALA A 109 -1.70 27.63 -7.12
CA ALA A 109 -0.90 28.15 -8.24
C ALA A 109 -1.28 29.59 -8.59
N ASP A 110 -2.57 29.93 -8.55
CA ASP A 110 -3.05 31.29 -8.80
C ASP A 110 -2.50 32.26 -7.73
N LEU A 111 -2.56 31.88 -6.45
CA LEU A 111 -2.02 32.68 -5.33
C LEU A 111 -0.51 32.94 -5.45
N TRP A 112 0.28 31.93 -5.80
CA TRP A 112 1.73 32.12 -6.00
C TRP A 112 2.05 32.94 -7.25
N THR A 113 1.24 32.83 -8.30
CA THR A 113 1.39 33.63 -9.52
C THR A 113 1.10 35.11 -9.25
N GLU A 114 0.13 35.42 -8.40
CA GLU A 114 -0.23 36.79 -8.01
C GLU A 114 0.81 37.46 -7.08
N ALA A 115 1.54 36.67 -6.28
CA ALA A 115 2.55 37.16 -5.36
C ALA A 115 3.94 37.30 -6.03
N ASP A 116 4.78 36.27 -5.90
CA ASP A 116 6.04 36.07 -6.61
C ASP A 116 6.31 34.56 -6.66
N PRO A 117 6.17 33.90 -7.82
CA PRO A 117 6.22 32.44 -7.89
C PRO A 117 7.64 31.88 -7.88
N ALA A 118 8.69 32.72 -7.97
CA ALA A 118 10.04 32.24 -8.26
C ALA A 118 10.57 31.23 -7.22
N GLU A 119 10.36 31.50 -5.94
CA GLU A 119 10.79 30.62 -4.85
C GLU A 119 9.96 29.33 -4.83
N TRP A 120 8.63 29.45 -4.90
CA TRP A 120 7.72 28.30 -4.88
C TRP A 120 7.94 27.35 -6.06
N VAL A 121 8.14 27.90 -7.27
CA VAL A 121 8.45 27.10 -8.47
C VAL A 121 9.78 26.36 -8.29
N ALA A 122 10.78 26.97 -7.66
CA ALA A 122 12.05 26.29 -7.38
C ALA A 122 11.89 25.13 -6.38
N GLU A 123 11.09 25.33 -5.33
CA GLU A 123 10.77 24.28 -4.34
C GLU A 123 10.05 23.10 -4.99
N VAL A 124 8.98 23.37 -5.75
CA VAL A 124 8.20 22.33 -6.42
C VAL A 124 9.06 21.60 -7.46
N ALA A 125 9.90 22.31 -8.22
CA ALA A 125 10.81 21.70 -9.18
C ALA A 125 11.89 20.82 -8.51
N ALA A 126 12.31 21.12 -7.28
CA ALA A 126 13.20 20.26 -6.51
C ALA A 126 12.51 18.94 -6.14
N ILE A 127 11.28 19.01 -5.64
CA ILE A 127 10.46 17.84 -5.32
C ILE A 127 10.23 16.98 -6.57
N GLU A 128 9.84 17.58 -7.69
CA GLU A 128 9.64 16.85 -8.96
C GLU A 128 10.89 16.11 -9.42
N ARG A 129 12.07 16.71 -9.29
CA ARG A 129 13.35 16.10 -9.67
C ARG A 129 13.67 14.91 -8.78
N SER A 130 13.52 15.05 -7.47
CA SER A 130 13.69 13.96 -6.50
C SER A 130 12.70 12.82 -6.76
N LEU A 131 11.43 13.10 -7.07
CA LEU A 131 10.42 12.07 -7.38
C LEU A 131 10.74 11.23 -8.63
N ARG A 132 11.62 11.71 -9.52
CA ARG A 132 12.10 10.92 -10.68
C ARG A 132 13.19 9.92 -10.29
N GLY A 133 13.86 10.13 -9.16
CA GLY A 133 14.86 9.22 -8.59
C GLY A 133 14.26 8.09 -7.74
N VAL A 134 12.94 8.02 -7.60
CA VAL A 134 12.26 6.88 -6.96
C VAL A 134 12.14 5.75 -7.99
N GLU A 135 12.96 4.71 -7.80
CA GLU A 135 12.96 3.52 -8.64
C GLU A 135 11.92 2.49 -8.18
N GLY A 136 11.43 1.69 -9.11
CA GLY A 136 10.60 0.53 -8.78
C GLY A 136 11.44 -0.64 -8.28
N ASP A 137 10.89 -1.41 -7.36
CA ASP A 137 11.50 -2.64 -6.81
C ASP A 137 11.45 -3.84 -7.79
N GLY A 138 11.25 -3.57 -9.08
CA GLY A 138 11.07 -4.58 -10.13
C GLY A 138 9.75 -5.35 -10.06
N TYR A 139 8.82 -5.00 -9.16
CA TYR A 139 7.49 -5.61 -9.10
C TYR A 139 6.74 -5.41 -10.42
N GLN A 140 6.12 -6.49 -10.88
CA GLN A 140 5.22 -6.46 -12.03
C GLN A 140 3.82 -6.83 -11.56
N ASP A 141 2.83 -6.07 -12.03
CA ASP A 141 1.45 -6.31 -11.66
C ASP A 141 0.98 -7.68 -12.18
N TRP A 142 0.60 -8.56 -11.25
CA TRP A 142 0.13 -9.91 -11.55
C TRP A 142 -1.37 -9.95 -11.85
N ALA A 143 -2.15 -8.92 -11.52
CA ALA A 143 -3.60 -8.92 -11.70
C ALA A 143 -4.08 -9.16 -13.14
N PRO A 144 -3.38 -8.69 -14.20
CA PRO A 144 -3.77 -8.95 -15.58
C PRO A 144 -3.70 -10.43 -15.98
N TYR A 145 -3.00 -11.28 -15.21
CA TYR A 145 -2.81 -12.70 -15.51
C TYR A 145 -3.93 -13.52 -14.86
N PRO A 146 -4.85 -14.09 -15.65
CA PRO A 146 -6.01 -14.80 -15.10
C PRO A 146 -5.64 -16.16 -14.48
N ASP A 147 -4.54 -16.77 -14.93
CA ASP A 147 -4.05 -18.05 -14.42
C ASP A 147 -2.98 -17.85 -13.34
N LEU A 148 -3.00 -18.74 -12.34
CA LEU A 148 -2.12 -18.65 -11.19
C LEU A 148 -0.64 -18.82 -11.54
N THR A 149 -0.32 -19.64 -12.55
CA THR A 149 1.09 -19.93 -12.88
C THR A 149 1.78 -18.68 -13.45
N ASN A 150 1.15 -17.99 -14.40
CA ASN A 150 1.68 -16.76 -14.96
C ASN A 150 1.66 -15.62 -13.94
N ALA A 151 0.56 -15.46 -13.18
CA ALA A 151 0.50 -14.48 -12.09
C ALA A 151 1.63 -14.67 -11.07
N ALA A 152 1.86 -15.90 -10.60
CA ALA A 152 2.94 -16.21 -9.66
C ALA A 152 4.32 -15.95 -10.25
N THR A 153 4.55 -16.34 -11.50
CA THR A 153 5.84 -16.15 -12.19
C THR A 153 6.24 -14.68 -12.29
N VAL A 154 5.25 -13.79 -12.36
CA VAL A 154 5.44 -12.36 -12.52
C VAL A 154 5.43 -11.62 -11.16
N GLY A 155 4.51 -11.98 -10.27
CA GLY A 155 4.28 -11.28 -9.01
C GLY A 155 5.16 -11.73 -7.84
N LEU A 156 5.74 -12.92 -7.89
CA LEU A 156 6.58 -13.47 -6.82
C LEU A 156 8.07 -13.43 -7.20
N ARG A 157 8.91 -13.21 -6.19
CA ARG A 157 10.36 -13.43 -6.27
C ARG A 157 10.70 -14.92 -6.35
N ASP A 158 9.97 -15.78 -5.61
CA ASP A 158 10.23 -17.22 -5.51
C ASP A 158 9.12 -18.11 -6.11
N PRO A 159 8.72 -17.90 -7.38
CA PRO A 159 7.52 -18.53 -7.95
C PRO A 159 7.62 -20.05 -8.03
N LYS A 160 8.81 -20.60 -8.25
CA LYS A 160 9.00 -22.05 -8.33
C LYS A 160 8.68 -22.74 -7.01
N VAL A 161 9.17 -22.17 -5.89
CA VAL A 161 8.92 -22.74 -4.56
C VAL A 161 7.43 -22.67 -4.22
N ALA A 162 6.78 -21.54 -4.51
CA ALA A 162 5.34 -21.38 -4.34
C ALA A 162 4.55 -22.40 -5.17
N LEU A 163 4.80 -22.46 -6.48
CA LEU A 163 4.04 -23.31 -7.39
C LEU A 163 4.25 -24.81 -7.11
N ASP A 164 5.44 -25.23 -6.73
CA ASP A 164 5.71 -26.63 -6.37
C ASP A 164 4.97 -27.03 -5.08
N ALA A 165 4.96 -26.15 -4.07
CA ALA A 165 4.19 -26.36 -2.84
C ALA A 165 2.68 -26.41 -3.11
N LEU A 166 2.16 -25.48 -3.92
CA LEU A 166 0.74 -25.40 -4.26
C LEU A 166 0.27 -26.62 -5.05
N ARG A 167 1.03 -27.08 -6.06
CA ARG A 167 0.72 -28.29 -6.84
C ARG A 167 0.65 -29.56 -6.00
N ALA A 168 1.35 -29.60 -4.87
CA ALA A 168 1.30 -30.75 -3.96
C ALA A 168 -0.05 -30.89 -3.25
N VAL A 169 -0.83 -29.81 -3.15
CA VAL A 169 -2.11 -29.83 -2.44
C VAL A 169 -3.30 -29.52 -3.32
N VAL A 170 -3.17 -28.72 -4.39
CA VAL A 170 -4.27 -28.30 -5.27
C VAL A 170 -3.96 -28.58 -6.74
N ASP A 171 -5.00 -29.00 -7.49
CA ASP A 171 -4.94 -28.97 -8.94
C ASP A 171 -5.06 -27.51 -9.39
N ILE A 172 -3.98 -26.95 -9.94
CA ILE A 172 -3.92 -25.55 -10.37
C ILE A 172 -5.02 -25.23 -11.41
N SER A 173 -5.45 -26.22 -12.20
CA SER A 173 -6.51 -26.01 -13.20
C SER A 173 -7.90 -25.80 -12.60
N GLU A 174 -8.11 -26.23 -11.35
CA GLU A 174 -9.37 -26.07 -10.61
C GLU A 174 -9.39 -24.80 -9.74
N VAL A 175 -8.32 -24.00 -9.75
CA VAL A 175 -8.25 -22.75 -9.00
C VAL A 175 -9.24 -21.74 -9.60
N SER A 176 -10.23 -21.36 -8.80
CA SER A 176 -11.32 -20.47 -9.22
C SER A 176 -11.02 -18.99 -8.96
N ALA A 177 -10.26 -18.68 -7.92
CA ALA A 177 -9.80 -17.33 -7.61
C ALA A 177 -8.52 -17.39 -6.77
N PHE A 178 -7.70 -16.34 -6.87
CA PHE A 178 -6.49 -16.19 -6.08
C PHE A 178 -6.09 -14.70 -5.95
N VAL A 179 -5.35 -14.42 -4.90
CA VAL A 179 -4.63 -13.17 -4.65
C VAL A 179 -3.18 -13.46 -4.30
N LEU A 180 -2.30 -12.54 -4.68
CA LEU A 180 -0.89 -12.55 -4.32
C LEU A 180 -0.58 -11.30 -3.51
N ASP A 181 0.36 -11.44 -2.59
CA ASP A 181 0.85 -10.32 -1.81
C ASP A 181 2.35 -10.38 -1.57
N ARG A 182 2.92 -9.22 -1.27
CA ARG A 182 4.33 -9.05 -0.98
C ARG A 182 4.57 -7.84 -0.10
N GLU A 183 5.18 -8.08 1.05
CA GLU A 183 5.52 -7.04 2.01
C GLU A 183 6.97 -7.18 2.49
N PRO A 184 7.60 -6.09 2.96
CA PRO A 184 8.82 -6.20 3.76
C PRO A 184 8.56 -7.10 4.97
N ALA A 185 9.49 -7.99 5.31
CA ALA A 185 9.36 -8.82 6.49
C ALA A 185 9.41 -7.97 7.77
N GLU A 186 8.62 -8.30 8.78
CA GLU A 186 8.49 -7.50 10.01
C GLU A 186 9.80 -7.33 10.80
N GLN A 187 10.71 -8.30 10.70
CA GLN A 187 11.89 -8.41 11.58
C GLN A 187 13.23 -8.53 10.81
N SER A 188 13.22 -8.43 9.49
CA SER A 188 14.41 -8.53 8.65
C SER A 188 14.30 -7.57 7.46
N GLU A 189 15.42 -7.27 6.78
CA GLU A 189 15.38 -6.67 5.43
C GLU A 189 14.84 -7.65 4.36
N GLY A 190 14.19 -8.72 4.82
CA GLY A 190 13.67 -9.80 4.02
C GLY A 190 12.35 -9.45 3.35
N LEU A 191 11.91 -10.38 2.51
CA LEU A 191 10.68 -10.28 1.76
C LEU A 191 9.69 -11.34 2.24
N TRP A 192 8.51 -10.92 2.67
CA TRP A 192 7.36 -11.81 2.84
C TRP A 192 6.54 -11.85 1.54
N GLN A 193 6.09 -13.03 1.16
CA GLN A 193 5.32 -13.29 -0.06
C GLN A 193 4.18 -14.25 0.25
N GLU A 194 3.03 -14.00 -0.35
CA GLU A 194 1.85 -14.84 -0.16
C GLU A 194 1.17 -15.17 -1.49
N VAL A 195 0.63 -16.40 -1.53
CA VAL A 195 -0.42 -16.78 -2.46
C VAL A 195 -1.58 -17.31 -1.65
N ALA A 196 -2.75 -16.66 -1.73
CA ALA A 196 -3.99 -17.21 -1.22
C ALA A 196 -4.92 -17.55 -2.39
N LEU A 197 -5.43 -18.77 -2.41
CA LEU A 197 -6.27 -19.28 -3.49
C LEU A 197 -7.44 -20.11 -2.99
N THR A 198 -8.44 -20.30 -3.86
CA THR A 198 -9.52 -21.24 -3.61
C THR A 198 -9.94 -22.00 -4.87
N ASP A 199 -10.17 -23.29 -4.69
CA ASP A 199 -10.82 -24.19 -5.67
C ASP A 199 -12.35 -24.28 -5.43
N GLY A 200 -12.89 -23.39 -4.59
CA GLY A 200 -14.30 -23.39 -4.19
C GLY A 200 -14.65 -24.44 -3.14
N ARG A 201 -13.67 -25.17 -2.58
CA ARG A 201 -13.87 -26.14 -1.47
C ARG A 201 -12.99 -25.82 -0.28
N ARG A 202 -11.82 -25.25 -0.52
CA ARG A 202 -10.83 -24.88 0.50
C ARG A 202 -10.20 -23.53 0.19
N LEU A 203 -9.74 -22.87 1.24
CA LEU A 203 -8.74 -21.82 1.20
C LEU A 203 -7.37 -22.49 1.30
N VAL A 204 -6.49 -22.24 0.33
CA VAL A 204 -5.09 -22.68 0.36
C VAL A 204 -4.23 -21.44 0.38
N MET A 205 -3.29 -21.39 1.32
CA MET A 205 -2.38 -20.26 1.50
C MET A 205 -0.96 -20.79 1.49
N TRP A 206 -0.11 -20.20 0.65
CA TRP A 206 1.33 -20.40 0.69
C TRP A 206 1.99 -19.12 1.18
N HIS A 207 2.98 -19.26 2.05
CA HIS A 207 3.82 -18.16 2.55
C HIS A 207 5.28 -18.47 2.28
N GLY A 208 6.01 -17.48 1.76
CA GLY A 208 7.45 -17.47 1.63
C GLY A 208 8.05 -16.27 2.35
N GLU A 209 9.01 -16.46 3.24
CA GLU A 209 9.60 -15.38 4.04
C GLU A 209 11.10 -15.56 4.20
N ASP A 210 11.87 -14.48 4.03
CA ASP A 210 13.28 -14.47 4.47
C ASP A 210 13.41 -14.13 5.94
N LYS A 211 14.16 -14.96 6.65
CA LYS A 211 14.51 -14.78 8.04
C LYS A 211 16.01 -14.59 8.19
N SER A 212 16.38 -13.78 9.17
CA SER A 212 17.76 -13.70 9.63
C SER A 212 18.15 -15.02 10.28
N GLY A 213 19.15 -15.68 9.70
CA GLY A 213 19.71 -16.92 10.20
C GLY A 213 20.91 -16.70 11.12
N LEU A 214 21.52 -17.81 11.56
CA LEU A 214 22.65 -17.80 12.49
C LEU A 214 23.91 -17.19 11.84
N ILE A 215 24.60 -16.30 12.57
CA ILE A 215 25.87 -15.66 12.13
C ILE A 215 25.66 -14.86 10.82
N GLY A 216 24.53 -14.15 10.70
CA GLY A 216 24.26 -13.28 9.55
C GLY A 216 23.95 -14.03 8.25
N SER A 217 23.64 -15.32 8.31
CA SER A 217 23.04 -16.01 7.17
C SER A 217 21.59 -15.51 6.93
N SER A 218 21.06 -15.80 5.76
CA SER A 218 19.64 -15.64 5.45
C SER A 218 19.03 -17.03 5.24
N GLU A 219 17.86 -17.25 5.80
CA GLU A 219 17.08 -18.48 5.65
C GLU A 219 15.76 -18.16 4.96
N PHE A 220 15.37 -18.97 3.98
CA PHE A 220 14.05 -18.85 3.35
C PHE A 220 13.11 -19.91 3.93
N THR A 221 12.00 -19.47 4.53
CA THR A 221 10.95 -20.35 5.02
C THR A 221 9.81 -20.40 4.01
N SER A 222 9.42 -21.60 3.60
CA SER A 222 8.23 -21.85 2.78
C SER A 222 7.23 -22.66 3.59
N SER A 223 5.98 -22.21 3.68
CA SER A 223 4.91 -22.94 4.36
C SER A 223 3.64 -22.96 3.53
N ILE A 224 2.82 -23.98 3.73
CA ILE A 224 1.52 -24.11 3.07
C ILE A 224 0.47 -24.53 4.07
N ARG A 225 -0.69 -23.90 3.98
CA ARG A 225 -1.86 -24.15 4.83
C ARG A 225 -3.08 -24.43 3.95
N VAL A 226 -3.89 -25.39 4.37
CA VAL A 226 -5.11 -25.80 3.67
C VAL A 226 -6.26 -25.84 4.66
N ILE A 227 -7.31 -25.08 4.38
CA ILE A 227 -8.46 -24.87 5.27
C ILE A 227 -9.74 -25.16 4.49
N PRO A 228 -10.58 -26.11 4.90
CA PRO A 228 -11.89 -26.30 4.29
C PRO A 228 -12.70 -25.00 4.39
N LEU A 229 -13.37 -24.57 3.31
CA LEU A 229 -14.18 -23.34 3.35
C LEU A 229 -15.30 -23.42 4.39
N GLY A 230 -15.80 -24.63 4.69
CA GLY A 230 -16.78 -24.85 5.75
C GLY A 230 -16.25 -24.62 7.17
N ALA A 231 -14.93 -24.49 7.37
CA ALA A 231 -14.33 -24.12 8.65
C ALA A 231 -14.22 -22.59 8.84
N ILE A 232 -14.37 -21.82 7.75
CA ILE A 232 -14.43 -20.35 7.81
C ILE A 232 -15.85 -19.97 8.24
N THR A 233 -15.96 -19.34 9.39
CA THR A 233 -17.23 -19.03 10.05
C THR A 233 -17.64 -17.59 9.90
N ASP A 234 -16.67 -16.67 9.82
CA ASP A 234 -16.93 -15.27 9.55
C ASP A 234 -16.16 -14.78 8.32
N ARG A 235 -16.79 -13.85 7.59
CA ARG A 235 -16.27 -13.29 6.34
C ARG A 235 -16.70 -11.83 6.26
N GLN A 236 -15.75 -10.92 6.37
CA GLN A 236 -15.99 -9.50 6.23
C GLN A 236 -15.25 -8.98 5.00
N LEU A 237 -16.00 -8.43 4.05
CA LEU A 237 -15.45 -7.69 2.91
C LEU A 237 -15.78 -6.21 3.10
N LYS A 238 -14.75 -5.38 3.24
CA LYS A 238 -14.87 -3.93 3.34
C LYS A 238 -14.27 -3.29 2.10
N THR A 239 -15.00 -2.32 1.56
CA THR A 239 -14.55 -1.50 0.44
C THR A 239 -14.59 -0.05 0.86
N THR A 240 -13.44 0.62 0.82
CA THR A 240 -13.31 2.02 1.14
C THR A 240 -13.25 2.82 -0.15
N TYR A 241 -14.03 3.89 -0.25
CA TYR A 241 -14.06 4.81 -1.38
C TYR A 241 -13.62 6.19 -0.91
N GLN A 242 -12.92 6.91 -1.78
CA GLN A 242 -12.63 8.32 -1.61
C GLN A 242 -13.59 9.14 -2.47
N GLN A 243 -14.13 10.22 -1.90
CA GLN A 243 -14.88 11.21 -2.64
C GLN A 243 -13.89 12.15 -3.33
N LEU A 244 -13.99 12.29 -4.65
CA LEU A 244 -13.19 13.20 -5.47
C LEU A 244 -14.15 14.06 -6.29
N GLY A 245 -14.38 15.30 -5.86
CA GLY A 245 -15.45 16.13 -6.41
C GLY A 245 -16.82 15.48 -6.24
N THR A 246 -17.53 15.23 -7.35
CA THR A 246 -18.86 14.58 -7.33
C THR A 246 -18.82 13.05 -7.40
N GLU A 247 -17.67 12.47 -7.76
CA GLU A 247 -17.53 11.03 -7.97
C GLU A 247 -16.92 10.33 -6.75
N ARG A 248 -17.26 9.05 -6.60
CA ARG A 248 -16.59 8.14 -5.66
C ARG A 248 -15.68 7.22 -6.43
N SER A 249 -14.46 7.07 -5.95
CA SER A 249 -13.48 6.19 -6.55
C SER A 249 -12.93 5.22 -5.51
N LEU A 250 -12.75 3.96 -5.91
CA LEU A 250 -12.28 2.91 -5.02
C LEU A 250 -10.88 3.25 -4.49
N LEU A 251 -10.68 3.04 -3.19
CA LEU A 251 -9.45 3.41 -2.50
C LEU A 251 -8.76 2.21 -1.88
N ALA A 252 -9.53 1.33 -1.22
CA ALA A 252 -9.01 0.10 -0.63
C ALA A 252 -10.08 -0.98 -0.58
N VAL A 253 -9.65 -2.23 -0.64
CA VAL A 253 -10.44 -3.43 -0.41
C VAL A 253 -9.75 -4.25 0.66
N GLU A 254 -10.50 -4.65 1.67
CA GLU A 254 -10.02 -5.41 2.82
C GLU A 254 -10.94 -6.62 3.01
N LEU A 255 -10.36 -7.81 3.18
CA LEU A 255 -11.07 -9.06 3.41
C LEU A 255 -10.55 -9.72 4.68
N TRP A 256 -11.43 -9.90 5.67
CA TRP A 256 -11.19 -10.72 6.85
C TRP A 256 -11.94 -12.03 6.72
N LEU A 257 -11.25 -13.11 7.03
CA LEU A 257 -11.82 -14.45 7.16
C LEU A 257 -11.44 -14.99 8.53
N SER A 258 -12.40 -15.49 9.29
CA SER A 258 -12.13 -16.03 10.63
C SER A 258 -12.65 -17.45 10.77
N THR A 259 -11.94 -18.24 11.58
CA THR A 259 -12.41 -19.56 12.01
C THR A 259 -12.86 -19.49 13.48
N VAL A 260 -13.67 -20.45 13.92
CA VAL A 260 -14.06 -20.58 15.34
C VAL A 260 -13.08 -21.41 16.16
N THR A 261 -12.14 -22.12 15.53
CA THR A 261 -11.23 -23.02 16.27
C THR A 261 -10.08 -22.19 16.86
N PRO A 262 -9.97 -22.08 18.19
CA PRO A 262 -8.88 -21.34 18.79
C PRO A 262 -7.55 -22.05 18.52
N GLU A 263 -6.55 -21.32 18.03
CA GLU A 263 -5.21 -21.85 17.77
C GLU A 263 -4.30 -21.70 19.00
N LYS A 264 -4.52 -20.65 19.79
CA LYS A 264 -3.73 -20.35 20.99
C LYS A 264 -4.64 -20.00 22.15
N SER A 265 -4.14 -20.23 23.35
CA SER A 265 -4.77 -19.81 24.59
C SER A 265 -3.74 -19.09 25.46
N ARG A 266 -4.13 -17.97 26.06
CA ARG A 266 -3.29 -17.22 26.99
C ARG A 266 -4.00 -17.09 28.33
N ALA A 267 -3.37 -17.56 29.40
CA ALA A 267 -3.86 -17.30 30.75
C ALA A 267 -3.65 -15.82 31.09
N VAL A 268 -4.73 -15.10 31.38
CA VAL A 268 -4.71 -13.67 31.75
C VAL A 268 -4.78 -13.49 33.26
N SER A 269 -5.44 -14.43 33.95
CA SER A 269 -5.47 -14.51 35.41
C SER A 269 -5.57 -15.96 35.87
N ILE A 270 -5.65 -16.18 37.19
CA ILE A 270 -5.84 -17.53 37.78
C ILE A 270 -7.16 -18.17 37.31
N SER A 271 -8.16 -17.36 36.94
CA SER A 271 -9.49 -17.83 36.54
C SER A 271 -9.87 -17.50 35.10
N GLU A 272 -9.01 -16.83 34.33
CA GLU A 272 -9.33 -16.32 33.00
C GLU A 272 -8.29 -16.73 31.97
N THR A 273 -8.78 -17.25 30.85
CA THR A 273 -7.99 -17.62 29.69
C THR A 273 -8.64 -17.02 28.45
N GLU A 274 -7.91 -16.18 27.75
CA GLU A 274 -8.30 -15.68 26.44
C GLU A 274 -7.95 -16.72 25.37
N TRP A 275 -8.85 -16.85 24.40
CA TRP A 275 -8.69 -17.76 23.26
C TRP A 275 -8.49 -16.91 22.02
N GLU A 276 -7.38 -17.15 21.31
CA GLU A 276 -7.06 -16.47 20.07
C GLU A 276 -7.58 -17.35 18.93
N VAL A 277 -8.57 -16.83 18.20
CA VAL A 277 -9.10 -17.44 16.98
C VAL A 277 -8.20 -17.10 15.80
N GLN A 278 -8.23 -17.95 14.78
CA GLN A 278 -7.44 -17.69 13.59
C GLN A 278 -8.17 -16.73 12.65
N ASP A 279 -7.53 -15.61 12.38
CA ASP A 279 -7.95 -14.58 11.43
C ASP A 279 -6.98 -14.53 10.24
N PHE A 280 -7.54 -14.40 9.04
CA PHE A 280 -6.81 -14.15 7.81
C PHE A 280 -7.22 -12.80 7.27
N TYR A 281 -6.25 -11.96 6.96
CA TYR A 281 -6.45 -10.62 6.48
C TYR A 281 -5.77 -10.45 5.13
N PHE A 282 -6.54 -9.95 4.16
CA PHE A 282 -6.04 -9.62 2.83
C PHE A 282 -6.43 -8.18 2.51
N ALA A 283 -5.49 -7.40 2.03
CA ALA A 283 -5.74 -6.01 1.65
C ALA A 283 -5.14 -5.72 0.29
N LYS A 284 -5.82 -4.83 -0.45
CA LYS A 284 -5.28 -4.14 -1.62
C LYS A 284 -5.75 -2.71 -1.62
N SER A 285 -4.92 -1.81 -2.12
CA SER A 285 -5.22 -0.38 -2.15
C SER A 285 -4.77 0.26 -3.46
N ILE A 286 -4.98 1.57 -3.60
CA ILE A 286 -4.50 2.29 -4.78
C ILE A 286 -2.95 2.30 -4.89
N VAL A 287 -2.24 2.11 -3.78
CA VAL A 287 -0.76 2.09 -3.70
C VAL A 287 -0.19 0.69 -3.45
N ASP A 288 -1.03 -0.23 -2.98
CA ASP A 288 -0.74 -1.66 -2.91
C ASP A 288 -1.51 -2.42 -4.00
N GLY A 289 -0.87 -2.58 -5.16
CA GLY A 289 -1.40 -3.35 -6.29
C GLY A 289 -2.43 -2.63 -7.17
N GLY A 290 -2.99 -1.50 -6.73
CA GLY A 290 -3.88 -0.67 -7.53
C GLY A 290 -5.26 -1.29 -7.81
N LEU A 291 -5.99 -0.68 -8.75
CA LEU A 291 -7.38 -1.05 -9.04
C LEU A 291 -7.53 -2.51 -9.48
N ALA A 292 -6.63 -3.01 -10.32
CA ALA A 292 -6.71 -4.36 -10.85
C ALA A 292 -6.56 -5.42 -9.73
N GLN A 293 -5.63 -5.25 -8.80
CA GLN A 293 -5.51 -6.17 -7.67
C GLN A 293 -6.65 -6.02 -6.66
N MET A 294 -7.18 -4.80 -6.45
CA MET A 294 -8.41 -4.62 -5.67
C MET A 294 -9.59 -5.40 -6.29
N GLU A 295 -9.74 -5.38 -7.61
CA GLU A 295 -10.76 -6.18 -8.31
C GLU A 295 -10.53 -7.69 -8.15
N ARG A 296 -9.27 -8.14 -8.20
CA ARG A 296 -8.91 -9.54 -7.91
C ARG A 296 -9.27 -9.95 -6.48
N LEU A 297 -9.04 -9.08 -5.50
CA LEU A 297 -9.43 -9.33 -4.12
C LEU A 297 -10.96 -9.37 -3.94
N LEU A 298 -11.71 -8.52 -4.64
CA LEU A 298 -13.18 -8.60 -4.68
C LEU A 298 -13.67 -9.92 -5.31
N GLN A 299 -13.01 -10.38 -6.38
CA GLN A 299 -13.33 -11.68 -7.00
C GLN A 299 -13.04 -12.84 -6.04
N PHE A 300 -11.89 -12.79 -5.36
CA PHE A 300 -11.49 -13.77 -4.36
C PHE A 300 -12.45 -13.83 -3.18
N GLY A 301 -12.80 -12.68 -2.58
CA GLY A 301 -13.78 -12.61 -1.49
C GLY A 301 -15.14 -13.18 -1.88
N ARG A 302 -15.62 -12.94 -3.12
CA ARG A 302 -16.83 -13.59 -3.63
C ARG A 302 -16.68 -15.11 -3.75
N ALA A 303 -15.56 -15.61 -4.27
CA ALA A 303 -15.35 -17.04 -4.44
C ALA A 303 -15.32 -17.79 -3.10
N VAL A 304 -14.68 -17.21 -2.07
CA VAL A 304 -14.64 -17.76 -0.71
C VAL A 304 -16.01 -17.70 0.00
N ALA A 305 -16.90 -16.80 -0.42
CA ALA A 305 -18.23 -16.63 0.14
C ALA A 305 -19.34 -17.45 -0.55
N GLN A 306 -19.20 -17.78 -1.85
CA GLN A 306 -20.29 -18.32 -2.67
C GLN A 306 -20.67 -19.79 -2.44
N ARG A 307 -19.85 -20.58 -1.73
CA ARG A 307 -20.09 -22.02 -1.56
C ARG A 307 -20.16 -22.41 -0.09
N VAL A 308 -21.40 -22.44 0.42
CA VAL A 308 -21.83 -23.13 1.65
C VAL A 308 -22.59 -24.39 1.24
#